data_AF-A0A9W8IG52-F1
#
_entry.id   AF-A0A9W8IG52-F1
#
_cell.length_a   1.000
_cell.length_b   1.000
_cell.length_c   1.000
_cell.angle_alpha   90.00
_cell.angle_beta   90.00
_cell.angle_gamma   90.00
#
_symmetry.space_group_name_H-M   'P 1'
#
loop_
_entity.id
_entity.type
_entity.pdbx_description
1 polymer ?
#
loop_
_entity_poly.entity_id
_entity_poly.type
_entity_poly.pdbx_seq_one_letter_code
_entity_poly.pdbx_strand_id
1 'polypeptide(L)'
;MHVILNIPGHKALSFNVCDARPLPDLLKQAKTRLGSTVNWNSSYITGRYGLSASEAILTSEIPWLVIQKRVLGGKGGFGSTLRSQGSRMGNKPNSFDDCRDLYGRRLRTLKEAQSISEKLRDEEKAKEEAAERRRKKIAEGLQDRPAKKHRFDDTEYLKNCDEIVESTKRTTKKALRKKLGKVAASAESDKSKPSQPGSSSSSTNGTESTNETPLIPLFEGDLSDSSSDQD
;
A
#
# COMPACT_ATOMS: atom_id res chain seq x y z
N MET A 1 -65.93 25.89 8.44
CA MET A 1 -64.67 26.18 7.71
C MET A 1 -64.33 25.07 6.72
N HIS A 2 -63.63 25.37 5.62
CA HIS A 2 -62.97 24.35 4.77
C HIS A 2 -61.46 24.36 4.99
N VAL A 3 -60.87 23.19 5.25
CA VAL A 3 -59.43 23.03 5.54
C VAL A 3 -58.80 22.11 4.52
N ILE A 4 -57.66 22.49 3.95
CA ILE A 4 -56.91 21.64 3.01
C ILE A 4 -55.71 21.02 3.74
N LEU A 5 -55.67 19.69 3.82
CA LEU A 5 -54.60 18.94 4.46
C LEU A 5 -53.77 18.21 3.42
N ASN A 6 -52.51 18.60 3.29
CA ASN A 6 -51.52 17.93 2.45
C ASN A 6 -50.87 16.77 3.21
N ILE A 7 -50.88 15.57 2.62
CA ILE A 7 -50.24 14.38 3.18
C ILE A 7 -49.06 14.00 2.26
N PRO A 8 -47.80 13.98 2.76
CA PRO A 8 -46.65 13.63 1.94
C PRO A 8 -46.80 12.28 1.25
N GLY A 9 -46.73 12.25 -0.08
CA GLY A 9 -46.89 11.05 -0.92
C GLY A 9 -48.32 10.73 -1.36
N HIS A 10 -49.32 11.52 -0.97
CA HIS A 10 -50.73 11.31 -1.35
C HIS A 10 -51.37 12.59 -1.91
N LYS A 11 -52.57 12.46 -2.50
CA LYS A 11 -53.38 13.62 -2.92
C LYS A 11 -53.78 14.44 -1.68
N ALA A 12 -53.75 15.76 -1.79
CA ALA A 12 -54.27 16.65 -0.74
C ALA A 12 -55.78 16.42 -0.55
N LEU A 13 -56.24 16.49 0.70
CA LEU A 13 -57.63 16.22 1.08
C LEU A 13 -58.29 17.46 1.68
N SER A 14 -59.53 17.74 1.28
CA SER A 14 -60.37 18.78 1.88
C SER A 14 -61.23 18.22 3.02
N PHE A 15 -61.30 18.96 4.12
CA PHE A 15 -62.07 18.64 5.31
C PHE A 15 -63.06 19.77 5.63
N ASN A 16 -64.26 19.41 6.06
CA ASN A 16 -65.33 20.34 6.39
C ASN A 16 -65.40 20.41 7.91
N VAL A 17 -64.88 21.49 8.48
CA VAL A 17 -64.47 21.56 9.88
C VAL A 17 -65.37 22.54 10.63
N CYS A 18 -65.83 22.13 11.82
CA CYS A 18 -66.69 22.93 12.68
C CYS A 18 -65.93 24.13 13.29
N ASP A 19 -66.44 25.34 13.05
CA ASP A 19 -65.80 26.61 13.40
C ASP A 19 -65.57 26.78 14.93
N ALA A 20 -66.43 26.18 15.75
CA ALA A 20 -66.32 26.23 17.20
C ALA A 20 -65.20 25.36 17.80
N ARG A 21 -64.76 24.29 17.09
CA ARG A 21 -63.70 23.37 17.56
C ARG A 21 -62.89 22.79 16.38
N PRO A 22 -62.13 23.61 15.65
CA PRO A 22 -61.64 23.21 14.34
C PRO A 22 -60.54 22.13 14.38
N LEU A 23 -59.53 22.28 15.24
CA LEU A 23 -58.40 21.34 15.29
C LEU A 23 -58.79 19.91 15.77
N PRO A 24 -59.64 19.73 16.82
CA PRO A 24 -60.09 18.40 17.23
C PRO A 24 -61.00 17.71 16.21
N ASP A 25 -61.89 18.46 15.55
CA ASP A 25 -62.80 17.92 14.52
C ASP A 25 -62.02 17.52 13.25
N LEU A 26 -61.12 18.38 12.77
CA LEU A 26 -60.16 18.04 11.71
C LEU A 26 -59.40 16.75 12.06
N LEU A 27 -58.86 16.63 13.27
CA LEU A 27 -58.10 15.46 13.68
C LEU A 27 -58.97 14.19 13.74
N LYS A 28 -60.25 14.31 14.16
CA LYS A 28 -61.22 13.21 14.14
C LYS A 28 -61.49 12.75 12.70
N GLN A 29 -61.88 13.67 11.82
CA GLN A 29 -62.17 13.35 10.42
C GLN A 29 -60.95 12.81 9.67
N ALA A 30 -59.77 13.40 9.91
CA ALA A 30 -58.52 12.95 9.30
C ALA A 30 -58.13 11.55 9.79
N LYS A 31 -58.28 11.22 11.08
CA LYS A 31 -58.10 9.85 11.59
C LYS A 31 -59.07 8.87 10.94
N THR A 32 -60.35 9.22 10.81
CA THR A 32 -61.36 8.36 10.16
C THR A 32 -61.08 8.13 8.67
N ARG A 33 -60.61 9.15 7.92
CA ARG A 33 -60.34 9.02 6.48
C ARG A 33 -58.96 8.46 6.12
N LEU A 34 -57.93 8.70 6.93
CA LEU A 34 -56.55 8.29 6.64
C LEU A 34 -56.14 7.00 7.37
N GLY A 35 -56.81 6.63 8.48
CA GLY A 35 -56.62 5.35 9.16
C GLY A 35 -55.15 4.94 9.34
N SER A 36 -54.76 3.86 8.66
CA SER A 36 -53.42 3.27 8.65
C SER A 36 -52.39 3.98 7.74
N THR A 37 -52.81 4.85 6.82
CA THR A 37 -51.92 5.57 5.89
C THR A 37 -50.96 6.52 6.61
N VAL A 38 -51.34 7.02 7.80
CA VAL A 38 -50.54 7.96 8.59
C VAL A 38 -50.31 7.40 9.99
N ASN A 39 -49.04 7.22 10.39
CA ASN A 39 -48.71 6.92 11.77
C ASN A 39 -48.89 8.18 12.63
N TRP A 40 -50.05 8.29 13.29
CA TRP A 40 -50.44 9.43 14.11
C TRP A 40 -49.56 9.66 15.34
N ASN A 41 -48.88 8.63 15.86
CA ASN A 41 -47.98 8.77 17.02
C ASN A 41 -46.64 9.42 16.62
N SER A 42 -46.18 9.14 15.40
CA SER A 42 -44.96 9.71 14.81
C SER A 42 -45.26 10.77 13.74
N SER A 43 -46.39 11.49 13.85
CA SER A 43 -46.75 12.59 12.95
C SER A 43 -47.38 13.76 13.71
N TYR A 44 -47.35 14.96 13.13
CA TYR A 44 -48.01 16.15 13.64
C TYR A 44 -48.48 17.04 12.48
N ILE A 45 -49.45 17.92 12.73
CA ILE A 45 -50.01 18.83 11.72
C ILE A 45 -49.43 20.23 11.93
N THR A 46 -48.98 20.87 10.86
CA THR A 46 -48.46 22.26 10.86
C THR A 46 -49.11 23.09 9.77
N GLY A 47 -49.03 24.42 9.88
CA GLY A 47 -49.29 25.32 8.75
C GLY A 47 -48.22 25.19 7.64
N ARG A 48 -48.55 25.70 6.45
CA ARG A 48 -47.71 25.67 5.24
C ARG A 48 -46.28 26.25 5.41
N TYR A 49 -46.05 27.08 6.43
CA TYR A 49 -44.78 27.76 6.70
C TYR A 49 -44.19 27.45 8.09
N GLY A 50 -44.57 26.33 8.71
CA GLY A 50 -44.09 25.95 10.05
C GLY A 50 -44.84 26.61 11.22
N LEU A 51 -45.77 27.52 10.93
CA LEU A 51 -46.81 28.02 11.83
C LEU A 51 -47.53 26.88 12.57
N SER A 52 -48.03 27.16 13.78
CA SER A 52 -48.95 26.25 14.47
C SER A 52 -50.19 26.00 13.62
N ALA A 53 -50.76 24.79 13.71
CA ALA A 53 -52.02 24.48 13.05
C ALA A 53 -53.16 25.39 13.53
N SER A 54 -53.14 25.84 14.79
CA SER A 54 -54.11 26.82 15.34
C SER A 54 -53.97 28.20 14.70
N GLU A 55 -52.74 28.69 14.52
CA GLU A 55 -52.44 29.99 13.93
C GLU A 55 -52.85 30.01 12.46
N ALA A 56 -52.48 28.97 11.71
CA ALA A 56 -52.84 28.83 10.30
C ALA A 56 -54.37 28.84 10.08
N ILE A 57 -55.11 28.17 10.96
CA ILE A 57 -56.60 28.17 10.99
C ILE A 57 -57.16 29.56 11.33
N LEU A 58 -56.53 30.35 12.20
CA LEU A 58 -57.02 31.70 12.55
C LEU A 58 -56.62 32.77 11.53
N THR A 59 -55.52 32.59 10.79
CA THR A 59 -54.94 33.61 9.91
C THR A 59 -55.50 33.58 8.48
N SER A 60 -56.23 32.52 8.10
CA SER A 60 -56.66 32.34 6.70
C SER A 60 -58.03 31.66 6.57
N GLU A 61 -58.82 32.11 5.60
CA GLU A 61 -60.17 31.62 5.32
C GLU A 61 -60.19 30.16 4.85
N ILE A 62 -59.14 29.74 4.12
CA ILE A 62 -58.93 28.38 3.62
C ILE A 62 -57.54 27.90 4.07
N PRO A 63 -57.38 27.45 5.32
CA PRO A 63 -56.08 27.10 5.88
C PRO A 63 -55.46 25.88 5.18
N TRP A 64 -54.23 26.09 4.72
CA TRP A 64 -53.39 25.04 4.15
C TRP A 64 -52.49 24.42 5.23
N LEU A 65 -52.81 23.19 5.61
CA LEU A 65 -52.10 22.41 6.61
C LEU A 65 -51.30 21.28 5.95
N VAL A 66 -50.25 20.82 6.63
CA VAL A 66 -49.36 19.74 6.17
C VAL A 66 -49.14 18.75 7.30
N ILE A 67 -49.22 17.46 7.01
CA ILE A 67 -48.78 16.41 7.94
C ILE A 67 -47.25 16.29 7.85
N GLN A 68 -46.56 16.52 8.95
CA GLN A 68 -45.12 16.32 9.10
C GLN A 68 -44.85 15.05 9.93
N LYS A 69 -43.94 14.19 9.46
CA LYS A 69 -43.50 13.02 10.24
C LYS A 69 -42.49 13.48 11.29
N ARG A 70 -42.68 13.04 12.53
CA ARG A 70 -41.64 13.08 13.56
C ARG A 70 -40.59 12.04 13.20
N VAL A 71 -39.34 12.47 13.06
CA VAL A 71 -38.18 11.58 12.93
C VAL A 71 -37.81 11.08 14.33
N LEU A 72 -37.34 9.84 14.46
CA LEU A 72 -36.91 9.25 15.75
C LEU A 72 -35.54 9.79 16.25
N GLY A 73 -35.22 11.04 15.92
CA GLY A 73 -34.04 11.74 16.39
C GLY A 73 -34.42 13.10 16.95
N GLY A 74 -34.10 13.34 18.22
CA GLY A 74 -34.08 14.70 18.76
C GLY A 74 -33.05 15.55 18.02
N LYS A 75 -33.25 16.88 17.98
CA LYS A 75 -32.36 17.84 17.27
C LYS A 75 -30.99 18.03 17.95
N GLY A 76 -30.46 17.01 18.63
CA GLY A 76 -29.34 17.08 19.57
C GLY A 76 -27.94 16.89 18.98
N GLY A 77 -27.81 16.41 17.73
CA GLY A 77 -26.50 16.13 17.12
C GLY A 77 -25.58 17.36 17.00
N PHE A 78 -26.16 18.56 16.88
CA PHE A 78 -25.40 19.80 16.90
C PHE A 78 -24.78 20.08 18.28
N GLY A 79 -25.52 19.81 19.36
CA GLY A 79 -25.05 20.01 20.74
C GLY A 79 -23.95 19.03 21.15
N SER A 80 -24.01 17.77 20.70
CA SER A 80 -22.91 16.81 20.91
C SER A 80 -21.68 17.17 20.06
N THR A 81 -21.88 17.63 18.82
CA THR A 81 -20.79 18.14 17.96
C THR A 81 -20.10 19.34 18.60
N LEU A 82 -20.85 20.35 19.07
CA LEU A 82 -20.28 21.50 19.78
C LEU A 82 -19.53 21.09 21.06
N ARG A 83 -20.05 20.12 21.84
CA ARG A 83 -19.36 19.62 23.04
C ARG A 83 -18.05 18.91 22.70
N SER A 84 -18.03 18.11 21.63
CA SER A 84 -16.83 17.40 21.16
C SER A 84 -15.79 18.33 20.51
N GLN A 85 -16.21 19.40 19.85
CA GLN A 85 -15.33 20.43 19.30
C GLN A 85 -14.81 21.37 20.40
N GLY A 86 -15.65 21.80 21.34
CA GLY A 86 -15.27 22.64 22.47
C GLY A 86 -14.17 22.01 23.34
N SER A 87 -14.26 20.70 23.58
CA SER A 87 -13.20 19.93 24.25
C SER A 87 -11.84 19.98 23.54
N ARG A 88 -11.82 20.12 22.20
CA ARG A 88 -10.60 20.25 21.40
C ARG A 88 -10.09 21.69 21.28
N MET A 89 -10.90 22.68 21.67
CA MET A 89 -10.58 24.10 21.55
C MET A 89 -9.59 24.57 22.61
N GLY A 90 -9.69 24.05 23.84
CA GLY A 90 -8.92 24.53 25.00
C GLY A 90 -7.41 24.34 24.90
N ASN A 91 -6.96 23.23 24.30
CA ASN A 91 -5.54 22.88 24.19
C ASN A 91 -5.03 22.96 22.74
N LYS A 92 -5.46 23.97 21.97
CA LYS A 92 -4.92 24.19 20.61
C LYS A 92 -3.51 24.82 20.73
N PRO A 93 -2.45 24.17 20.22
CA PRO A 93 -1.11 24.76 20.26
C PRO A 93 -1.04 26.03 19.40
N ASN A 94 -0.19 26.98 19.80
CA ASN A 94 0.00 28.28 19.13
C ASN A 94 0.76 28.12 17.81
N SER A 95 0.07 27.59 16.80
CA SER A 95 0.61 27.43 15.46
C SER A 95 0.57 28.76 14.70
N PHE A 96 1.69 29.47 14.68
CA PHE A 96 1.89 30.71 13.88
C PHE A 96 1.94 30.47 12.35
N ASP A 97 1.57 29.27 11.90
CA ASP A 97 1.81 28.78 10.54
C ASP A 97 0.90 29.45 9.48
N ASP A 98 -0.33 29.80 9.91
CA ASP A 98 -1.31 30.57 9.14
C ASP A 98 -0.97 32.07 9.04
N CYS A 99 -0.05 32.57 9.89
CA CYS A 99 0.34 33.98 9.90
C CYS A 99 1.10 34.36 8.62
N ARG A 100 1.04 35.65 8.27
CA ARG A 100 1.78 36.23 7.15
C ARG A 100 2.93 37.12 7.63
N ASP A 101 4.01 37.05 6.88
CA ASP A 101 5.14 37.96 6.84
C ASP A 101 4.71 39.34 6.28
N LEU A 102 5.50 40.39 6.51
CA LEU A 102 5.28 41.75 5.97
C LEU A 102 5.22 41.74 4.44
N TYR A 103 5.94 40.82 3.80
CA TYR A 103 5.92 40.56 2.35
C TYR A 103 4.73 39.69 1.89
N GLY A 104 3.70 39.48 2.72
CA GLY A 104 2.47 38.75 2.40
C GLY A 104 2.58 37.22 2.32
N ARG A 105 3.81 36.68 2.35
CA ARG A 105 4.13 35.24 2.38
C ARG A 105 3.62 34.60 3.67
N ARG A 106 3.16 33.35 3.64
CA ARG A 106 2.81 32.61 4.87
C ARG A 106 4.08 32.09 5.56
N LEU A 107 4.08 32.09 6.90
CA LEU A 107 5.20 31.54 7.68
C LEU A 107 5.43 30.05 7.39
N ARG A 108 4.38 29.28 7.07
CA ARG A 108 4.53 27.89 6.63
C ARG A 108 5.48 27.74 5.45
N THR A 109 5.30 28.53 4.38
CA THR A 109 6.10 28.44 3.16
C THR A 109 7.55 28.85 3.36
N LEU A 110 7.82 29.72 4.35
CA LEU A 110 9.19 30.04 4.76
C LEU A 110 9.86 28.86 5.48
N LYS A 111 9.15 28.17 6.39
CA LYS A 111 9.64 26.95 7.06
C LYS A 111 9.81 25.78 6.08
N GLU A 112 8.86 25.59 5.16
CA GLU A 112 8.94 24.59 4.09
C GLU A 112 10.22 24.79 3.26
N ALA A 113 10.49 26.04 2.82
CA ALA A 113 11.70 26.38 2.08
C ALA A 113 12.99 26.23 2.91
N GLN A 114 12.98 26.61 4.19
CA GLN A 114 14.11 26.42 5.11
C GLN A 114 14.45 24.94 5.26
N SER A 115 13.47 24.09 5.57
CA SER A 115 13.65 22.64 5.74
C SER A 115 14.13 21.94 4.47
N ILE A 116 13.70 22.41 3.28
CA ILE A 116 14.24 21.94 1.99
C ILE A 116 15.72 22.34 1.85
N SER A 117 16.07 23.59 2.17
CA SER A 117 17.47 24.07 2.09
C SER A 117 18.41 23.38 3.09
N GLU A 118 17.90 22.97 4.25
CA GLU A 118 18.65 22.22 5.27
C GLU A 118 18.92 20.80 4.80
N LYS A 119 17.90 20.08 4.32
CA LYS A 119 18.04 18.73 3.76
C LYS A 119 19.04 18.66 2.62
N LEU A 120 19.01 19.63 1.70
CA LEU A 120 19.98 19.69 0.61
C LEU A 120 21.43 19.87 1.11
N ARG A 121 21.66 20.72 2.12
CA ARG A 121 22.98 20.89 2.75
C ARG A 121 23.44 19.65 3.49
N ASP A 122 22.53 18.95 4.16
CA ASP A 122 22.86 17.74 4.91
C ASP A 122 23.12 16.55 3.98
N GLU A 123 22.40 16.47 2.86
CA GLU A 123 22.74 15.59 1.74
C GLU A 123 24.12 15.91 1.13
N GLU A 124 24.47 17.19 0.94
CA GLU A 124 25.78 17.61 0.44
C GLU A 124 26.90 17.19 1.40
N LYS A 125 26.78 17.48 2.70
CA LYS A 125 27.72 17.02 3.74
C LYS A 125 27.85 15.49 3.76
N ALA A 126 26.75 14.75 3.66
CA ALA A 126 26.77 13.29 3.65
C ALA A 126 27.48 12.74 2.39
N LYS A 127 27.31 13.39 1.23
CA LYS A 127 28.03 13.06 -0.01
C LYS A 127 29.52 13.38 0.11
N GLU A 128 29.90 14.50 0.72
CA GLU A 128 31.29 14.86 1.00
C GLU A 128 31.95 13.91 1.99
N GLU A 129 31.30 13.58 3.11
CA GLU A 129 31.84 12.64 4.10
C GLU A 129 31.96 11.22 3.51
N ALA A 130 30.98 10.77 2.72
CA ALA A 130 31.08 9.52 1.98
C ALA A 130 32.24 9.54 0.96
N ALA A 131 32.48 10.66 0.29
CA ALA A 131 33.62 10.84 -0.60
C ALA A 131 34.96 10.84 0.16
N GLU A 132 35.03 11.46 1.35
CA GLU A 132 36.21 11.37 2.22
C GLU A 132 36.45 9.95 2.74
N ARG A 133 35.42 9.27 3.25
CA ARG A 133 35.50 7.88 3.71
C ARG A 133 35.99 6.96 2.57
N ARG A 134 35.52 7.18 1.33
CA ARG A 134 36.03 6.50 0.13
C ARG A 134 37.50 6.85 -0.18
N ARG A 135 37.87 8.13 -0.17
CA ARG A 135 39.27 8.58 -0.39
C ARG A 135 40.23 8.00 0.66
N LYS A 136 39.83 7.98 1.94
CA LYS A 136 40.60 7.40 3.06
C LYS A 136 40.83 5.90 2.84
N LYS A 137 39.77 5.12 2.51
CA LYS A 137 39.89 3.69 2.17
C LYS A 137 40.76 3.43 0.93
N ILE A 138 40.69 4.29 -0.10
CA ILE A 138 41.56 4.17 -1.28
C ILE A 138 43.02 4.47 -0.93
N ALA A 139 43.29 5.49 -0.12
CA ALA A 139 44.64 5.84 0.33
C ALA A 139 45.25 4.76 1.23
N GLU A 140 44.46 4.17 2.13
CA GLU A 140 44.87 3.02 2.96
C GLU A 140 45.16 1.78 2.11
N GLY A 141 44.32 1.48 1.12
CA GLY A 141 44.56 0.37 0.17
C GLY A 141 45.71 0.59 -0.82
N LEU A 142 46.15 1.84 -1.01
CA LEU A 142 47.26 2.22 -1.89
C LEU A 142 48.59 2.43 -1.13
N GLN A 143 48.56 2.62 0.20
CA GLN A 143 49.77 2.44 1.00
C GLN A 143 50.21 0.99 0.89
N ASP A 144 51.45 0.76 0.42
CA ASP A 144 52.01 -0.57 0.15
C ASP A 144 52.04 -1.44 1.42
N ARG A 145 50.93 -2.13 1.70
CA ARG A 145 50.87 -3.22 2.66
C ARG A 145 51.88 -4.26 2.18
N PRO A 146 53.01 -4.47 2.89
CA PRO A 146 54.20 -5.05 2.31
C PRO A 146 53.85 -6.42 1.74
N ALA A 147 53.86 -6.52 0.41
CA ALA A 147 53.32 -7.67 -0.30
C ALA A 147 53.97 -8.93 0.27
N LYS A 148 53.19 -9.76 0.98
CA LYS A 148 53.70 -10.92 1.72
C LYS A 148 54.11 -11.97 0.69
N LYS A 149 55.34 -11.83 0.17
CA LYS A 149 55.94 -12.66 -0.88
C LYS A 149 55.97 -14.10 -0.39
N HIS A 150 54.89 -14.83 -0.68
CA HIS A 150 54.73 -16.20 -0.27
C HIS A 150 55.71 -17.05 -1.08
N ARG A 151 56.89 -17.27 -0.50
CA ARG A 151 57.88 -18.21 -1.00
C ARG A 151 57.24 -19.59 -1.00
N PHE A 152 56.81 -20.02 -2.18
CA PHE A 152 56.15 -21.31 -2.39
C PHE A 152 57.21 -22.40 -2.54
N ASP A 153 58.00 -22.59 -1.48
CA ASP A 153 59.12 -23.52 -1.42
C ASP A 153 58.67 -24.94 -0.98
N ASP A 154 57.44 -25.32 -1.37
CA ASP A 154 56.81 -26.62 -1.07
C ASP A 154 57.46 -27.74 -1.90
N THR A 155 58.62 -28.23 -1.42
CA THR A 155 59.43 -29.21 -2.18
C THR A 155 58.70 -30.53 -2.48
N GLU A 156 57.67 -30.87 -1.72
CA GLU A 156 56.82 -32.05 -1.98
C GLU A 156 55.85 -31.79 -3.13
N TYR A 157 55.25 -30.61 -3.22
CA TYR A 157 54.39 -30.23 -4.33
C TYR A 157 55.16 -30.25 -5.66
N LEU A 158 56.38 -29.70 -5.67
CA LEU A 158 57.26 -29.70 -6.85
C LEU A 158 57.60 -31.13 -7.31
N LYS A 159 57.98 -32.03 -6.40
CA LYS A 159 58.22 -33.45 -6.70
C LYS A 159 56.99 -34.14 -7.26
N ASN A 160 55.81 -33.88 -6.69
CA ASN A 160 54.54 -34.45 -7.15
C ASN A 160 54.18 -33.95 -8.55
N CYS A 161 54.42 -32.66 -8.86
CA CYS A 161 54.27 -32.13 -10.22
C CYS A 161 55.22 -32.82 -11.21
N ASP A 162 56.49 -32.98 -10.87
CA ASP A 162 57.47 -33.68 -11.71
C ASP A 162 57.09 -35.15 -11.93
N GLU A 163 56.64 -35.88 -10.89
CA GLU A 163 56.18 -37.27 -11.03
C GLU A 163 54.92 -37.38 -11.91
N ILE A 164 53.96 -36.47 -11.79
CA ILE A 164 52.78 -36.43 -12.67
C ILE A 164 53.19 -36.16 -14.13
N VAL A 165 54.18 -35.29 -14.34
CA VAL A 165 54.75 -34.98 -15.66
C VAL A 165 55.56 -36.17 -16.22
N GLU A 166 56.33 -36.89 -15.40
CA GLU A 166 57.03 -38.13 -15.78
C GLU A 166 56.04 -39.25 -16.11
N SER A 167 55.00 -39.42 -15.28
CA SER A 167 53.93 -40.40 -15.47
C SER A 167 53.18 -40.16 -16.78
N THR A 168 52.81 -38.91 -17.09
CA THR A 168 52.18 -38.55 -18.38
C THR A 168 53.14 -38.69 -19.56
N LYS A 169 54.42 -38.32 -19.43
CA LYS A 169 55.47 -38.64 -20.43
C LYS A 169 55.62 -40.16 -20.65
N ARG A 170 55.46 -40.98 -19.61
CA ARG A 170 55.59 -42.44 -19.66
C ARG A 170 54.36 -43.12 -20.25
N THR A 171 53.15 -42.69 -19.89
CA THR A 171 51.89 -43.20 -20.48
C THR A 171 51.76 -42.81 -21.95
N THR A 172 52.08 -41.57 -22.33
CA THR A 172 52.09 -41.14 -23.74
C THR A 172 53.14 -41.88 -24.57
N LYS A 173 54.39 -42.04 -24.09
CA LYS A 173 55.39 -42.90 -24.75
C LYS A 173 54.93 -44.36 -24.87
N LYS A 174 54.27 -44.91 -23.84
CA LYS A 174 53.72 -46.30 -23.86
C LYS A 174 52.54 -46.43 -24.84
N ALA A 175 51.69 -45.41 -24.94
CA ALA A 175 50.57 -45.35 -25.88
C ALA A 175 51.06 -45.18 -27.32
N LEU A 176 52.04 -44.32 -27.57
CA LEU A 176 52.67 -44.13 -28.88
C LEU A 176 53.39 -45.42 -29.33
N ARG A 177 54.16 -46.07 -28.45
CA ARG A 177 54.75 -47.39 -28.72
C ARG A 177 53.71 -48.48 -28.94
N LYS A 178 52.57 -48.47 -28.24
CA LYS A 178 51.44 -49.37 -28.54
C LYS A 178 50.74 -49.05 -29.85
N LYS A 179 50.66 -47.78 -30.27
CA LYS A 179 50.10 -47.37 -31.57
C LYS A 179 51.00 -47.80 -32.72
N LEU A 180 52.30 -47.51 -32.63
CA LEU A 180 53.32 -47.98 -33.59
C LEU A 180 53.43 -49.50 -33.62
N GLY A 181 53.40 -50.15 -32.45
CA GLY A 181 53.36 -51.61 -32.33
C GLY A 181 52.09 -52.24 -32.89
N LYS A 182 50.93 -51.57 -32.80
CA LYS A 182 49.73 -52.00 -33.54
C LYS A 182 49.87 -51.79 -35.04
N VAL A 183 50.38 -50.65 -35.51
CA VAL A 183 50.63 -50.43 -36.95
C VAL A 183 51.58 -51.48 -37.54
N ALA A 184 52.56 -51.96 -36.76
CA ALA A 184 53.45 -53.05 -37.15
C ALA A 184 52.88 -54.48 -36.92
N ALA A 185 51.70 -54.63 -36.31
CA ALA A 185 51.09 -55.92 -35.96
C ALA A 185 49.57 -55.99 -36.28
N SER A 186 49.08 -55.08 -37.12
CA SER A 186 47.71 -55.08 -37.67
C SER A 186 47.73 -54.73 -39.16
N ALA A 187 48.78 -55.19 -39.84
CA ALA A 187 48.89 -55.22 -41.30
C ALA A 187 48.67 -56.65 -41.82
N GLU A 188 47.60 -57.31 -41.33
CA GLU A 188 46.97 -58.47 -41.96
C GLU A 188 45.56 -58.74 -41.35
N SER A 189 44.71 -59.49 -42.06
CA SER A 189 43.40 -60.05 -41.62
C SER A 189 42.27 -59.09 -41.16
N ASP A 190 41.62 -58.50 -42.17
CA ASP A 190 40.19 -58.32 -42.49
C ASP A 190 39.01 -58.66 -41.49
N LYS A 191 37.87 -57.97 -41.71
CA LYS A 191 36.43 -58.21 -41.32
C LYS A 191 36.00 -58.78 -39.96
N SER A 192 35.13 -58.01 -39.26
CA SER A 192 33.70 -58.38 -39.01
C SER A 192 32.88 -57.31 -38.22
N LYS A 193 31.55 -57.32 -38.41
CA LYS A 193 30.45 -56.72 -37.58
C LYS A 193 29.72 -57.90 -36.88
N PRO A 194 28.93 -57.77 -35.77
CA PRO A 194 27.84 -56.77 -35.60
C PRO A 194 27.39 -56.33 -34.16
N SER A 195 26.37 -55.46 -34.11
CA SER A 195 25.24 -55.23 -33.13
C SER A 195 25.29 -55.51 -31.60
N GLN A 196 24.86 -54.49 -30.81
CA GLN A 196 23.69 -54.37 -29.86
C GLN A 196 23.00 -55.65 -29.31
N PRO A 197 22.37 -55.71 -28.10
CA PRO A 197 21.65 -54.66 -27.31
C PRO A 197 21.99 -54.65 -25.78
N GLY A 198 21.25 -54.10 -24.79
CA GLY A 198 20.15 -53.09 -24.71
C GLY A 198 19.05 -53.35 -23.63
N SER A 199 18.70 -52.33 -22.81
CA SER A 199 17.67 -52.31 -21.71
C SER A 199 17.98 -53.16 -20.45
N SER A 200 17.40 -52.98 -19.24
CA SER A 200 16.41 -52.03 -18.64
C SER A 200 16.82 -51.78 -17.15
N SER A 201 16.17 -51.09 -16.19
CA SER A 201 15.04 -50.11 -15.98
C SER A 201 15.22 -49.56 -14.51
N SER A 202 14.36 -48.88 -13.73
CA SER A 202 12.96 -48.35 -13.73
C SER A 202 12.80 -47.30 -12.58
N SER A 203 11.67 -46.56 -12.52
CA SER A 203 10.99 -45.97 -11.31
C SER A 203 11.76 -44.96 -10.39
N THR A 204 11.24 -43.79 -9.98
CA THR A 204 9.86 -43.21 -9.95
C THR A 204 9.84 -41.68 -10.20
N ASN A 205 8.67 -41.17 -10.64
CA ASN A 205 7.97 -39.88 -10.40
C ASN A 205 8.77 -38.60 -10.01
N GLY A 206 8.46 -37.39 -10.51
CA GLY A 206 7.42 -36.95 -11.47
C GLY A 206 7.37 -35.41 -11.66
N THR A 207 6.55 -34.96 -12.61
CA THR A 207 6.04 -33.58 -12.95
C THR A 207 6.28 -32.41 -11.97
N GLU A 208 6.41 -31.14 -12.40
CA GLU A 208 5.64 -30.46 -13.47
C GLU A 208 6.38 -29.23 -14.11
N SER A 209 5.69 -28.44 -14.95
CA SER A 209 6.28 -27.47 -15.90
C SER A 209 6.07 -25.98 -15.58
N THR A 210 7.01 -25.12 -15.98
CA THR A 210 6.72 -23.79 -16.57
C THR A 210 7.93 -23.24 -17.34
N ASN A 211 7.69 -22.43 -18.38
CA ASN A 211 8.74 -21.78 -19.19
C ASN A 211 8.86 -20.30 -18.79
N GLU A 212 9.92 -19.94 -18.06
CA GLU A 212 10.37 -18.54 -17.97
C GLU A 212 11.89 -18.46 -18.10
N THR A 213 12.37 -17.69 -19.08
CA THR A 213 13.77 -17.27 -19.16
C THR A 213 13.95 -16.05 -18.24
N PRO A 214 14.76 -16.13 -17.17
CA PRO A 214 14.88 -15.04 -16.21
C PRO A 214 15.58 -13.82 -16.79
N LEU A 215 15.26 -12.66 -16.22
CA LEU A 215 15.90 -11.38 -16.52
C LEU A 215 17.38 -11.35 -16.10
N ILE A 216 18.12 -10.42 -16.71
CA ILE A 216 19.54 -10.16 -16.48
C ILE A 216 19.76 -9.82 -14.99
N PRO A 217 20.78 -10.41 -14.31
CA PRO A 217 21.09 -10.07 -12.93
C PRO A 217 21.65 -8.65 -12.83
N LEU A 218 20.84 -7.71 -12.35
CA LEU A 218 21.27 -6.39 -11.91
C LEU A 218 21.95 -6.49 -10.53
N PHE A 219 22.97 -5.67 -10.29
CA PHE A 219 23.86 -5.79 -9.13
C PHE A 219 23.52 -4.76 -8.03
N GLU A 220 22.34 -4.87 -7.42
CA GLU A 220 22.00 -4.17 -6.18
C GLU A 220 22.54 -4.92 -4.96
N GLY A 221 23.84 -4.78 -4.69
CA GLY A 221 24.49 -5.22 -3.46
C GLY A 221 24.50 -4.14 -2.37
N ASP A 222 23.33 -3.80 -1.82
CA ASP A 222 23.25 -2.84 -0.70
C ASP A 222 23.52 -3.53 0.64
N LEU A 223 24.72 -3.33 1.18
CA LEU A 223 25.16 -3.88 2.47
C LEU A 223 24.83 -2.89 3.60
N SER A 224 23.61 -2.98 4.11
CA SER A 224 23.18 -2.27 5.32
C SER A 224 23.88 -2.86 6.57
N ASP A 225 25.08 -2.37 6.87
CA ASP A 225 25.81 -2.72 8.09
C ASP A 225 25.10 -2.11 9.31
N SER A 226 24.52 -2.96 10.16
CA SER A 226 23.65 -2.58 11.27
C SER A 226 24.35 -2.80 12.61
N SER A 227 25.36 -1.98 12.89
CA SER A 227 26.06 -1.97 14.17
C SER A 227 25.13 -1.55 15.31
N SER A 228 24.73 -2.51 16.14
CA SER A 228 23.93 -2.28 17.35
C SER A 228 24.82 -1.98 18.54
N ASP A 229 24.96 -0.71 18.90
CA ASP A 229 25.57 -0.29 20.17
C ASP A 229 24.53 -0.28 21.30
N GLN A 230 24.95 -0.68 22.50
CA GLN A 230 24.16 -0.64 23.74
C GLN A 230 24.86 0.23 24.78
N ASP A 231 24.12 1.19 25.35
CA ASP A 231 24.35 1.84 26.65
C ASP A 231 22.99 2.31 27.20
#